data_AF-A0A967G515-F1
#
_entry.id   AF-A0A967G515-F1
#
_cell.length_a   1.000
_cell.length_b   1.000
_cell.length_c   1.000
_cell.angle_alpha   90.00
_cell.angle_beta   90.00
_cell.angle_gamma   90.00
#
_symmetry.space_group_name_H-M   'P 1'
#
loop_
_entity.id
_entity.type
_entity.pdbx_description
1 polymer ?
#
loop_
_entity_poly.entity_id
_entity_poly.type
_entity_poly.pdbx_seq_one_letter_code
_entity_poly.pdbx_strand_id
1 'polypeptide(L)' 'MKKKFDAVKFQQKVREELSEKYCSNREAFLRELKEKYSGFRKQKFSTPHR' A
#
# COMPACT_ATOMS: atom_id res chain seq x y z
N MET A 1 -24.65 0.40 19.44
CA MET A 1 -23.66 -0.69 19.27
C MET A 1 -22.43 -0.17 18.54
N LYS A 2 -21.23 -0.19 19.14
CA LYS A 2 -19.99 0.10 18.41
C LYS A 2 -19.68 -1.09 17.50
N LYS A 3 -19.80 -0.93 16.18
CA LYS A 3 -19.29 -1.92 15.22
C LYS A 3 -17.78 -2.03 15.45
N LYS A 4 -17.29 -3.20 15.86
CA LYS A 4 -15.85 -3.46 15.94
C LYS A 4 -15.33 -3.53 14.51
N PHE A 5 -14.36 -2.67 14.18
CA PHE A 5 -13.67 -2.72 12.91
C PHE A 5 -12.78 -3.95 12.88
N ASP A 6 -12.99 -4.81 11.90
CA ASP A 6 -12.16 -6.00 11.68
C ASP A 6 -10.99 -5.61 10.77
N ALA A 7 -9.88 -5.22 11.40
CA ALA A 7 -8.68 -4.80 10.69
C ALA A 7 -8.10 -5.91 9.81
N VAL A 8 -8.26 -7.19 10.21
CA VAL A 8 -7.73 -8.33 9.47
C VAL A 8 -8.52 -8.52 8.17
N LYS A 9 -9.85 -8.56 8.26
CA LYS A 9 -10.69 -8.66 7.06
C LYS A 9 -10.50 -7.48 6.12
N PHE A 10 -10.33 -6.28 6.67
CA PHE A 10 -10.04 -5.10 5.88
C PHE A 10 -8.71 -5.23 5.13
N GLN A 11 -7.62 -5.59 5.83
CA GLN A 11 -6.31 -5.78 5.22
C GLN A 11 -6.31 -6.87 4.15
N GLN A 12 -7.02 -7.98 4.39
CA GLN A 12 -7.13 -9.06 3.44
C GLN A 12 -7.79 -8.61 2.12
N LYS A 13 -8.92 -7.89 2.21
CA LYS A 13 -9.59 -7.32 1.03
C LYS A 13 -8.70 -6.36 0.26
N VAL A 14 -8.03 -5.44 0.96
CA VAL A 14 -7.10 -4.49 0.33
C VAL A 14 -5.96 -5.23 -0.38
N ARG A 15 -5.43 -6.30 0.23
CA ARG A 15 -4.36 -7.09 -0.38
C ARG A 15 -4.81 -7.81 -1.64
N GLU A 16 -6.00 -8.42 -1.62
CA GLU A 16 -6.57 -9.11 -2.78
C GLU A 16 -6.77 -8.14 -3.96
N GLU A 17 -7.39 -6.99 -3.71
CA GLU A 17 -7.65 -5.98 -4.74
C GLU A 17 -6.35 -5.43 -5.35
N LEU A 18 -5.34 -5.14 -4.53
CA LEU A 18 -4.04 -4.67 -5.02
C LEU A 18 -3.30 -5.76 -5.80
N SER A 19 -3.42 -7.02 -5.37
CA SER A 19 -2.79 -8.14 -6.05
C SER A 19 -3.41 -8.36 -7.43
N GLU A 20 -4.73 -8.28 -7.55
CA GLU A 20 -5.44 -8.39 -8.82
C GLU A 20 -5.06 -7.27 -9.78
N LYS A 21 -5.02 -6.01 -9.32
CA LYS A 21 -4.57 -4.86 -10.12
C LYS A 21 -3.13 -5.03 -10.61
N TYR A 22 -2.24 -5.47 -9.73
CA TYR A 22 -0.85 -5.73 -10.07
C TYR A 22 -0.70 -6.84 -11.11
N CYS A 23 -1.42 -7.96 -10.95
CA CYS A 23 -1.38 -9.09 -11.88
C CYS A 23 -1.99 -8.77 -13.25
N SER A 24 -3.02 -7.91 -13.28
CA SER A 24 -3.74 -7.56 -14.51
C SER A 24 -2.94 -6.61 -15.40
N ASN A 25 -2.33 -5.57 -14.81
CA ASN A 25 -1.46 -4.64 -15.55
C ASN A 25 -0.41 -4.02 -14.62
N ARG A 26 0.70 -4.74 -14.49
CA ARG A 26 1.82 -4.37 -13.63
C ARG A 26 2.37 -2.97 -13.91
N GLU A 27 2.55 -2.62 -15.18
CA GLU A 27 3.19 -1.34 -15.54
C GLU A 27 2.28 -0.15 -15.24
N ALA A 28 1.00 -0.25 -15.59
CA ALA A 28 0.02 0.78 -15.26
C ALA A 28 -0.10 0.98 -13.74
N PHE A 29 -0.15 -0.13 -12.99
CA PHE A 29 -0.20 -0.11 -11.54
C PHE A 29 1.03 0.57 -10.92
N LEU A 30 2.24 0.22 -11.37
CA LEU A 30 3.47 0.84 -10.87
C LEU A 30 3.58 2.31 -11.24
N ARG A 31 3.10 2.71 -12.43
CA ARG A 31 3.04 4.12 -12.83
C ARG A 31 2.10 4.91 -11.93
N GLU A 32 0.89 4.40 -11.66
CA GLU A 32 -0.07 5.03 -10.75
C GLU A 32 0.52 5.21 -9.34
N LEU A 33 1.17 4.17 -8.81
CA LEU A 33 1.86 4.25 -7.52
C LEU A 33 2.96 5.32 -7.54
N LYS A 34 3.77 5.36 -8.59
CA LYS A 34 4.85 6.34 -8.73
C LYS A 34 4.29 7.76 -8.79
N GLU A 35 3.24 8.02 -9.56
CA GLU A 35 2.61 9.34 -9.66
C GLU A 35 2.00 9.76 -8.32
N LYS A 36 1.18 8.91 -7.72
CA LYS A 36 0.44 9.20 -6.48
C LYS A 36 1.36 9.42 -5.27
N TYR A 37 2.48 8.72 -5.22
CA TYR A 37 3.42 8.76 -4.09
C TYR A 37 4.77 9.42 -4.43
N SER A 38 4.92 10.00 -5.63
CA SER A 38 6.13 10.72 -6.05
C SER A 38 6.53 11.85 -5.08
N GLY A 39 5.54 12.47 -4.43
CA GLY A 39 5.73 13.54 -3.44
C GLY A 39 6.09 13.05 -2.03
N PHE A 40 6.03 11.74 -1.75
CA PHE A 40 6.49 11.20 -0.47
C PHE A 40 8.02 11.24 -0.43
N ARG A 41 8.58 12.36 0.03
CA ARG A 41 9.98 12.40 0.44
C ARG A 41 10.18 11.28 1.48
N LYS A 42 11.03 10.30 1.16
CA LYS A 42 11.49 9.32 2.14
C LYS A 42 12.01 10.09 3.34
N GLN A 43 11.26 10.12 4.44
CA GLN A 43 11.79 10.52 5.72
C GLN A 43 12.85 9.46 6.01
N LYS A 44 14.12 9.82 5.78
CA LYS A 44 15.26 8.94 6.07
C LYS A 44 15.22 8.71 7.57
N PHE A 45 14.61 7.61 8.00
CA PHE A 45 14.86 7.09 9.34
C PHE A 45 16.33 6.68 9.34
N SER A 46 17.20 7.56 9.84
CA SER A 46 18.57 7.19 10.17
C SER A 46 18.48 6.12 11.24
N THR A 47 18.54 4.85 10.84
CA THR A 47 18.81 3.76 11.76
C THR A 47 20.20 4.00 12.36
N PRO A 48 20.32 4.18 13.69
CA PRO A 48 21.64 4.22 14.30
C PRO A 48 22.26 2.85 14.12
N HIS A 49 23.38 2.77 13.40
CA HIS A 49 24.25 1.60 13.43
C HIS A 49 24.86 1.55 14.84
N ARG A 50 24.57 0.49 15.59
CA ARG A 50 25.27 0.13 16.83
C ARG A 50 26.05 -1.14 16.56
#